data_AF-A0A2E1X957-F1
#
_entry.id   AF-A0A2E1X957-F1
#
_cell.length_a   1.000
_cell.length_b   1.000
_cell.length_c   1.000
_cell.angle_alpha   90.00
_cell.angle_beta   90.00
_cell.angle_gamma   90.00
#
_symmetry.space_group_name_H-M   'P 1'
#
loop_
_entity.id
_entity.type
_entity.pdbx_description
1 polymer ?
#
loop_
_entity_poly.entity_id
_entity_poly.type
_entity_poly.pdbx_seq_one_letter_code
_entity_poly.pdbx_strand_id
1 'polypeptide(L)'
;MRLSKLVSVTLSHNRHPMTATAEAHPNRIEIDPEDYVWINGFPTPPVMSRRPLHAVASVFRLVTNKEDTRQVFETVQALAGDSPKKLFRRFTSTPYGRRVVTEPVKLEEILGDREALRTYPEGSLARAYLAFMEGENLTPEGLRAAAEEAQIDYDAYPEFAEYMRLFMHLQVSHDLWHVLTGYGRDALGELCNLVYTRQQTHNPGFKLIVAIGFLAQKLEQPFQPIQKALAEAKRNALAAEWVLEYDVEELLPLPLSEARARLKIGEPKIYKAVPDEIKRTLLKPKVAETQAERERAARERAALQAS
;
A
#
# COMPACT_ATOMS: atom_id res chain seq x y z
N MET A 1 14.37 -45.13 -12.28
CA MET A 1 13.53 -46.33 -12.04
C MET A 1 13.29 -46.45 -10.53
N ARG A 2 12.01 -46.33 -10.11
CA ARG A 2 11.38 -46.72 -8.81
C ARG A 2 11.97 -46.17 -7.49
N LEU A 3 11.26 -45.27 -6.79
CA LEU A 3 10.18 -45.52 -5.79
C LEU A 3 10.68 -46.17 -4.48
N SER A 4 10.56 -45.45 -3.35
CA SER A 4 9.83 -45.94 -2.15
C SER A 4 10.00 -45.09 -0.86
N LYS A 5 8.85 -44.72 -0.25
CA LYS A 5 8.56 -44.61 1.22
C LYS A 5 9.21 -43.45 2.00
N LEU A 6 8.65 -42.86 3.07
CA LEU A 6 7.40 -42.97 3.84
C LEU A 6 7.26 -41.70 4.72
N VAL A 7 6.09 -41.56 5.34
CA VAL A 7 5.58 -40.53 6.24
C VAL A 7 6.27 -40.48 7.63
N SER A 8 6.15 -39.32 8.29
CA SER A 8 6.09 -39.06 9.75
C SER A 8 7.33 -38.47 10.41
N VAL A 9 7.25 -37.18 10.81
CA VAL A 9 7.94 -36.66 12.01
C VAL A 9 7.03 -35.62 12.69
N THR A 10 6.39 -36.09 13.76
CA THR A 10 6.20 -35.47 15.08
C THR A 10 6.52 -33.98 15.27
N LEU A 11 5.51 -33.24 15.74
CA LEU A 11 5.66 -31.98 16.47
C LEU A 11 6.58 -32.19 17.69
N SER A 12 7.79 -31.66 17.63
CA SER A 12 8.65 -31.45 18.81
C SER A 12 8.77 -29.96 19.04
N HIS A 13 8.16 -29.50 20.13
CA HIS A 13 8.42 -28.18 20.70
C HIS A 13 9.89 -28.11 21.11
N ASN A 14 10.70 -27.37 20.35
CA ASN A 14 12.04 -27.00 20.78
C ASN A 14 12.06 -25.49 21.05
N ARG A 15 11.97 -25.12 22.32
CA ARG A 15 12.39 -23.80 22.78
C ARG A 15 13.91 -23.77 22.66
N HIS A 16 14.43 -22.94 21.76
CA HIS A 16 15.84 -22.57 21.78
C HIS A 16 16.02 -21.15 22.31
N PRO A 17 17.06 -20.92 23.14
CA PRO A 17 17.28 -19.68 23.85
C PRO A 17 17.70 -18.56 22.88
N MET A 18 17.22 -17.35 23.19
CA MET A 18 17.57 -16.07 22.57
C MET A 18 19.07 -15.78 22.73
N THR A 19 19.88 -16.21 21.78
CA THR A 19 21.19 -15.60 21.47
C THR A 19 21.42 -15.71 19.96
N ALA A 20 20.70 -14.91 19.20
CA ALA A 20 21.07 -14.59 17.83
C ALA A 20 21.75 -13.22 17.86
N THR A 21 23.08 -13.22 17.71
CA THR A 21 23.80 -12.03 17.25
C THR A 21 23.18 -11.62 15.93
N ALA A 22 22.58 -10.42 15.89
CA ALA A 22 22.03 -9.84 14.67
C ALA A 22 23.11 -9.84 13.58
N GLU A 23 22.96 -10.70 12.58
CA GLU A 23 23.80 -10.62 11.38
C GLU A 23 23.57 -9.25 10.75
N ALA A 24 24.65 -8.49 10.56
CA ALA A 24 24.59 -7.15 10.03
C ALA A 24 23.96 -7.16 8.62
N HIS A 25 22.79 -6.53 8.47
CA HIS A 25 22.15 -6.37 7.17
C HIS A 25 23.10 -5.59 6.22
N PRO A 26 23.46 -6.13 5.04
CA PRO A 26 24.63 -5.69 4.26
C PRO A 26 24.56 -4.25 3.70
N ASN A 27 23.42 -3.56 3.85
CA ASN A 27 23.21 -2.18 3.40
C ASN A 27 22.58 -1.27 4.47
N ARG A 28 22.60 -1.67 5.75
CA ARG A 28 22.06 -0.83 6.83
C ARG A 28 23.00 0.34 7.11
N ILE A 29 22.45 1.55 7.13
CA ILE A 29 23.17 2.72 7.62
C ILE A 29 23.05 2.69 9.14
N GLU A 30 24.17 2.51 9.83
CA GLU A 30 24.21 2.61 11.28
C GLU A 30 23.94 4.06 11.71
N ILE A 31 23.03 4.24 12.66
CA ILE A 31 22.61 5.55 13.18
C ILE A 31 23.00 5.56 14.66
N ASP A 32 23.80 6.53 15.06
CA ASP A 32 24.20 6.69 16.45
C ASP A 32 22.96 6.97 17.32
N PRO A 33 22.80 6.29 18.48
CA PRO A 33 21.74 6.59 19.45
C PRO A 33 21.61 8.07 19.82
N GLU A 34 22.68 8.87 19.76
CA GLU A 34 22.62 10.32 20.02
C GLU A 34 21.86 11.11 18.95
N ASP A 35 21.76 10.57 17.73
CA ASP A 35 21.03 11.15 16.60
C ASP A 35 19.54 10.77 16.58
N TYR A 36 19.09 9.95 17.54
CA TYR A 36 17.71 9.51 17.61
C TYR A 36 16.78 10.68 17.94
N VAL A 37 15.69 10.78 17.19
CA VAL A 37 14.64 11.76 17.46
C VAL A 37 13.50 11.06 18.19
N TRP A 38 13.27 11.43 19.44
CA TRP A 38 12.20 10.86 20.25
C TRP A 38 10.85 11.54 19.97
N ILE A 39 9.84 10.74 19.64
CA ILE A 39 8.48 11.21 19.36
C ILE A 39 7.51 10.40 20.19
N ASN A 40 6.78 11.07 21.10
CA ASN A 40 5.73 10.45 21.92
C ASN A 40 6.17 9.21 22.72
N GLY A 41 7.45 9.14 23.07
CA GLY A 41 8.08 8.02 23.79
C GLY A 41 8.78 6.98 22.92
N PHE A 42 8.76 7.14 21.59
CA PHE A 42 9.35 6.18 20.66
C PHE A 42 10.57 6.77 19.93
N PRO A 43 11.65 6.00 19.76
CA PRO A 43 12.81 6.42 18.97
C PRO A 43 12.45 6.45 17.47
N THR A 44 12.99 7.43 16.76
CA THR A 44 12.88 7.52 15.30
C THR A 44 14.24 7.92 14.72
N PRO A 45 14.56 7.55 13.46
CA PRO A 45 15.81 7.96 12.82
C PRO A 45 15.86 9.49 12.67
N PRO A 46 17.02 10.12 12.39
CA PRO A 46 17.09 11.54 12.11
C PRO A 46 16.24 11.96 10.89
N VAL A 47 15.99 13.27 10.73
CA VAL A 47 15.24 13.78 9.57
C VAL A 47 16.07 13.53 8.30
N MET A 48 15.47 12.78 7.36
CA MET A 48 16.08 12.55 6.06
C MET A 48 16.09 13.85 5.24
N SER A 49 17.27 14.24 4.75
CA SER A 49 17.42 15.35 3.82
C SER A 49 16.65 15.09 2.53
N ARG A 50 16.04 16.15 1.97
CA ARG A 50 15.37 16.04 0.68
C ARG A 50 16.40 15.84 -0.43
N ARG A 51 16.13 14.89 -1.34
CA ARG A 51 16.97 14.52 -2.48
C ARG A 51 16.22 14.80 -3.79
N PRO A 52 15.95 16.06 -4.17
CA PRO A 52 15.08 16.40 -5.30
C PRO A 52 15.61 15.88 -6.65
N LEU A 53 16.93 15.89 -6.86
CA LEU A 53 17.53 15.35 -8.09
C LEU A 53 17.31 13.83 -8.21
N HIS A 54 17.45 13.10 -7.11
CA HIS A 54 17.14 11.66 -7.07
C HIS A 54 15.66 11.40 -7.30
N ALA A 55 14.77 12.25 -6.75
CA ALA A 55 13.34 12.13 -6.97
C ALA A 55 12.96 12.29 -8.45
N VAL A 56 13.57 13.27 -9.14
CA VAL A 56 13.39 13.49 -10.58
C VAL A 56 13.97 12.33 -11.39
N ALA A 57 15.17 11.85 -11.05
CA ALA A 57 15.76 10.68 -11.72
C ALA A 57 14.89 9.41 -11.56
N SER A 58 14.32 9.19 -10.37
CA SER A 58 13.42 8.06 -10.09
C SER A 58 12.14 8.15 -10.90
N VAL A 59 11.56 9.35 -10.99
CA VAL A 59 10.44 9.65 -11.89
C VAL A 59 10.76 9.31 -13.34
N PHE A 60 11.93 9.71 -13.85
CA PHE A 60 12.32 9.39 -15.22
C PHE A 60 12.40 7.87 -15.43
N ARG A 61 12.96 7.14 -14.47
CA ARG A 61 12.97 5.67 -14.49
C ARG A 61 11.56 5.07 -14.51
N LEU A 62 10.64 5.60 -13.71
CA LEU A 62 9.23 5.18 -13.71
C LEU A 62 8.53 5.45 -15.05
N VAL A 63 8.80 6.59 -15.67
CA VAL A 63 8.23 6.93 -16.99
C VAL A 63 8.77 6.01 -18.08
N THR A 64 10.06 5.63 -18.00
CA THR A 64 10.68 4.68 -18.95
C THR A 64 10.25 3.24 -18.72
N ASN A 65 10.03 2.84 -17.45
CA ASN A 65 9.55 1.52 -17.08
C ASN A 65 8.41 1.66 -16.07
N LYS A 66 7.17 1.68 -16.59
CA LYS A 66 5.95 1.85 -15.79
C LYS A 66 5.69 0.69 -14.82
N GLU A 67 6.33 -0.46 -15.03
CA GLU A 67 6.22 -1.64 -14.17
C GLU A 67 7.15 -1.54 -12.94
N ASP A 68 8.15 -0.63 -12.93
CA ASP A 68 9.06 -0.43 -11.78
C ASP A 68 8.45 0.47 -10.68
N THR A 69 7.47 -0.09 -9.97
CA THR A 69 6.72 0.61 -8.90
C THR A 69 7.60 1.05 -7.73
N ARG A 70 8.78 0.44 -7.55
CA ARG A 70 9.78 0.87 -6.54
C ARG A 70 10.18 2.34 -6.70
N GLN A 71 10.19 2.84 -7.94
CA GLN A 71 10.51 4.24 -8.21
C GLN A 71 9.51 5.22 -7.59
N VAL A 72 8.25 4.81 -7.37
CA VAL A 72 7.25 5.62 -6.64
C VAL A 72 7.71 5.81 -5.19
N PHE A 73 8.14 4.73 -4.53
CA PHE A 73 8.66 4.78 -3.16
C PHE A 73 9.92 5.65 -3.08
N GLU A 74 10.86 5.48 -4.01
CA GLU A 74 12.08 6.30 -4.08
C GLU A 74 11.77 7.79 -4.22
N THR A 75 10.86 8.17 -5.12
CA THR A 75 10.44 9.57 -5.29
C THR A 75 9.76 10.12 -4.03
N VAL A 76 8.86 9.34 -3.42
CA VAL A 76 8.12 9.75 -2.22
C VAL A 76 9.07 9.93 -1.03
N GLN A 77 9.97 8.98 -0.80
CA GLN A 77 10.98 9.05 0.26
C GLN A 77 11.96 10.20 0.04
N ALA A 78 12.44 10.39 -1.19
CA ALA A 78 13.39 11.45 -1.53
C ALA A 78 12.84 12.86 -1.27
N LEU A 79 11.53 13.06 -1.32
CA LEU A 79 10.92 14.38 -1.10
C LEU A 79 10.28 14.52 0.30
N ALA A 80 10.14 13.41 1.04
CA ALA A 80 9.37 13.34 2.29
C ALA A 80 9.82 14.38 3.34
N GLY A 81 11.12 14.59 3.51
CA GLY A 81 11.66 15.43 4.59
C GLY A 81 11.11 15.01 5.96
N ASP A 82 10.66 15.98 6.74
CA ASP A 82 10.07 15.75 8.08
C ASP A 82 8.60 15.26 8.07
N SER A 83 7.96 15.12 6.90
CA SER A 83 6.54 14.73 6.85
C SER A 83 6.20 13.40 7.53
N PRO A 84 7.03 12.33 7.44
CA PRO A 84 6.70 11.07 8.10
C PRO A 84 6.78 11.16 9.64
N LYS A 85 7.69 11.96 10.18
CA LYS A 85 7.76 12.22 11.64
C LYS A 85 6.57 13.02 12.13
N LYS A 86 6.11 14.02 11.36
CA LYS A 86 4.86 14.75 11.67
C LYS A 86 3.66 13.82 11.67
N LEU A 87 3.60 12.92 10.69
CA LEU A 87 2.57 11.90 10.60
C LEU A 87 2.61 10.95 11.80
N PHE A 88 3.79 10.43 12.14
CA PHE A 88 4.00 9.54 13.28
C PHE A 88 3.65 10.20 14.62
N ARG A 89 4.03 11.46 14.82
CA ARG A 89 3.63 12.25 15.99
C ARG A 89 2.12 12.33 16.11
N ARG A 90 1.42 12.70 15.03
CA ARG A 90 -0.05 12.78 15.04
C ARG A 90 -0.66 11.40 15.32
N PHE A 91 -0.14 10.35 14.69
CA PHE A 91 -0.67 8.98 14.77
C PHE A 91 -0.57 8.42 16.18
N THR A 92 0.62 8.48 16.78
CA THR A 92 0.86 7.99 18.15
C THR A 92 0.28 8.88 19.25
N SER A 93 -0.25 10.06 18.89
CA SER A 93 -1.08 10.88 19.78
C SER A 93 -2.55 10.42 19.82
N THR A 94 -3.00 9.57 18.88
CA THR A 94 -4.34 8.98 18.91
C THR A 94 -4.35 7.67 19.70
N PRO A 95 -5.47 7.29 20.35
CA PRO A 95 -5.59 6.01 21.02
C PRO A 95 -5.33 4.82 20.08
N TYR A 96 -5.94 4.84 18.89
CA TYR A 96 -5.77 3.79 17.89
C TYR A 96 -4.34 3.72 17.36
N GLY A 97 -3.75 4.84 16.94
CA GLY A 97 -2.39 4.84 16.40
C GLY A 97 -1.33 4.47 17.45
N ARG A 98 -1.56 4.77 18.74
CA ARG A 98 -0.73 4.23 19.82
C ARG A 98 -0.87 2.72 19.93
N ARG A 99 -2.10 2.18 19.95
CA ARG A 99 -2.36 0.73 19.98
C ARG A 99 -1.67 0.03 18.80
N VAL A 100 -1.77 0.59 17.59
CA VAL A 100 -1.15 0.04 16.37
C VAL A 100 0.37 -0.12 16.51
N VAL A 101 1.06 0.71 17.29
CA VAL A 101 2.53 0.62 17.43
C VAL A 101 2.99 -0.11 18.69
N THR A 102 2.20 -0.15 19.76
CA THR A 102 2.57 -0.83 21.03
C THR A 102 2.00 -2.24 21.16
N GLU A 103 0.78 -2.46 20.68
CA GLU A 103 0.04 -3.72 20.69
C GLU A 103 -0.41 -4.00 19.26
N PRO A 104 0.53 -4.32 18.36
CA PRO A 104 0.38 -3.96 16.97
C PRO A 104 -0.85 -4.61 16.35
N VAL A 105 -1.83 -3.77 15.99
CA VAL A 105 -2.94 -4.16 15.13
C VAL A 105 -2.36 -4.49 13.75
N LYS A 106 -2.42 -5.78 13.40
CA LYS A 106 -1.83 -6.32 12.18
C LYS A 106 -2.82 -6.35 11.03
N LEU A 107 -3.01 -5.18 10.39
CA LEU A 107 -3.90 -5.07 9.23
C LEU A 107 -3.50 -6.02 8.11
N GLU A 108 -2.21 -6.26 7.90
CA GLU A 108 -1.70 -7.23 6.93
C GLU A 108 -2.17 -8.67 7.21
N GLU A 109 -2.33 -9.04 8.48
CA GLU A 109 -2.86 -10.35 8.88
C GLU A 109 -4.40 -10.34 8.76
N ILE A 110 -5.06 -9.29 9.26
CA ILE A 110 -6.52 -9.14 9.25
C ILE A 110 -7.09 -9.09 7.82
N LEU A 111 -6.52 -8.25 6.95
CA LEU A 111 -6.95 -8.11 5.56
C LEU A 111 -6.39 -9.21 4.66
N GLY A 112 -5.33 -9.89 5.11
CA GLY A 112 -4.77 -11.06 4.42
C GLY A 112 -5.58 -12.33 4.63
N ASP A 113 -6.31 -12.47 5.74
CA ASP A 113 -7.14 -13.63 6.04
C ASP A 113 -8.49 -13.59 5.30
N ARG A 114 -8.47 -14.13 4.07
CA ARG A 114 -9.65 -14.20 3.20
C ARG A 114 -10.79 -14.99 3.81
N GLU A 115 -10.50 -16.09 4.49
CA GLU A 115 -11.53 -16.95 5.05
C GLU A 115 -12.22 -16.25 6.21
N ALA A 116 -11.46 -15.55 7.07
CA ALA A 116 -12.05 -14.66 8.07
C ALA A 116 -12.89 -13.56 7.42
N LEU A 117 -12.38 -12.88 6.38
CA LEU A 117 -13.13 -11.84 5.66
C LEU A 117 -14.45 -12.36 5.06
N ARG A 118 -14.52 -13.64 4.66
CA ARG A 118 -15.76 -14.24 4.16
C ARG A 118 -16.86 -14.33 5.22
N THR A 119 -16.48 -14.47 6.49
CA THR A 119 -17.44 -14.64 7.61
C THR A 119 -18.17 -13.34 7.99
N TYR A 120 -17.67 -12.18 7.57
CA TYR A 120 -18.31 -10.90 7.83
C TYR A 120 -19.67 -10.76 7.11
N PRO A 121 -20.58 -9.92 7.62
CA PRO A 121 -21.89 -9.70 7.01
C PRO A 121 -21.81 -9.29 5.55
N GLU A 122 -22.73 -9.78 4.71
CA GLU A 122 -22.83 -9.35 3.32
C GLU A 122 -23.08 -7.82 3.22
N GLY A 123 -22.43 -7.17 2.26
CA GLY A 123 -22.47 -5.71 2.11
C GLY A 123 -21.57 -4.91 3.07
N SER A 124 -20.87 -5.59 4.00
CA SER A 124 -19.88 -4.96 4.87
C SER A 124 -18.64 -4.46 4.11
N LEU A 125 -17.87 -3.58 4.76
CA LEU A 125 -16.56 -3.13 4.25
C LEU A 125 -15.61 -4.31 4.03
N ALA A 126 -15.57 -5.28 4.96
CA ALA A 126 -14.76 -6.49 4.82
C ALA A 126 -15.12 -7.29 3.56
N ARG A 127 -16.42 -7.52 3.32
CA ARG A 127 -16.90 -8.23 2.12
C ARG A 127 -16.65 -7.45 0.84
N ALA A 128 -16.77 -6.12 0.87
CA ALA A 128 -16.43 -5.26 -0.26
C ALA A 128 -14.92 -5.28 -0.56
N TYR A 129 -14.08 -5.29 0.47
CA TYR A 129 -12.64 -5.40 0.32
C TYR A 129 -12.22 -6.74 -0.26
N LEU A 130 -12.77 -7.85 0.26
CA LEU A 130 -12.52 -9.17 -0.29
C LEU A 130 -12.90 -9.25 -1.78
N ALA A 131 -14.10 -8.78 -2.14
CA ALA A 131 -14.56 -8.79 -3.53
C ALA A 131 -13.66 -7.94 -4.44
N PHE A 132 -13.16 -6.80 -3.95
CA PHE A 132 -12.19 -5.97 -4.67
C PHE A 132 -10.87 -6.71 -4.92
N MET A 133 -10.30 -7.32 -3.88
CA MET A 133 -9.04 -8.08 -4.00
C MET A 133 -9.15 -9.30 -4.92
N GLU A 134 -10.28 -10.02 -4.86
CA GLU A 134 -10.58 -11.14 -5.75
C GLU A 134 -10.79 -10.69 -7.20
N GLY A 135 -11.50 -9.58 -7.42
CA GLY A 135 -11.74 -9.01 -8.75
C GLY A 135 -10.47 -8.53 -9.45
N GLU A 136 -9.47 -8.07 -8.69
CA GLU A 136 -8.16 -7.67 -9.20
C GLU A 136 -7.18 -8.85 -9.34
N ASN A 137 -7.61 -10.08 -9.04
CA ASN A 137 -6.79 -11.31 -9.08
C ASN A 137 -5.50 -11.24 -8.24
N LEU A 138 -5.48 -10.39 -7.21
CA LEU A 138 -4.36 -10.22 -6.30
C LEU A 138 -4.41 -11.36 -5.29
N THR A 139 -3.58 -12.39 -5.43
CA THR A 139 -3.56 -13.50 -4.46
C THR A 139 -2.71 -13.14 -3.24
N PRO A 140 -2.91 -13.78 -2.07
CA PRO A 140 -2.04 -13.59 -0.91
C PRO A 140 -0.56 -13.85 -1.26
N GLU A 141 -0.30 -14.82 -2.13
CA GLU A 141 1.04 -15.15 -2.64
C GLU A 141 1.58 -14.03 -3.54
N GLY A 142 0.75 -13.43 -4.40
CA GLY A 142 1.15 -12.30 -5.24
C GLY A 142 1.46 -11.04 -4.44
N LEU A 143 0.73 -10.79 -3.34
CA LEU A 143 1.02 -9.69 -2.42
C LEU A 143 2.32 -9.90 -1.65
N ARG A 144 2.60 -11.13 -1.19
CA ARG A 144 3.88 -11.49 -0.56
C ARG A 144 5.06 -11.36 -1.52
N ALA A 145 4.93 -11.88 -2.74
CA ALA A 145 5.95 -11.77 -3.77
C ALA A 145 6.24 -10.31 -4.15
N ALA A 146 5.21 -9.46 -4.27
CA ALA A 146 5.38 -8.03 -4.52
C ALA A 146 6.07 -7.30 -3.35
N ALA A 147 5.80 -7.71 -2.10
CA ALA A 147 6.47 -7.17 -0.93
C ALA A 147 7.96 -7.57 -0.87
N GLU A 148 8.29 -8.83 -1.19
CA GLU A 148 9.67 -9.31 -1.31
C GLU A 148 10.43 -8.59 -2.44
N GLU A 149 9.80 -8.40 -3.60
CA GLU A 149 10.36 -7.69 -4.74
C GLU A 149 10.61 -6.20 -4.48
N ALA A 150 9.78 -5.58 -3.62
CA ALA A 150 9.97 -4.20 -3.21
C ALA A 150 11.20 -3.99 -2.31
N GLN A 151 11.82 -5.07 -1.80
CA GLN A 151 12.99 -5.05 -0.91
C GLN A 151 12.81 -4.12 0.31
N ILE A 152 11.58 -3.91 0.78
CA ILE A 152 11.31 -3.11 1.97
C ILE A 152 11.45 -4.02 3.19
N ASP A 153 12.63 -3.96 3.80
CA ASP A 153 12.93 -4.67 5.03
C ASP A 153 12.50 -3.80 6.23
N TYR A 154 11.28 -4.05 6.72
CA TYR A 154 10.73 -3.36 7.89
C TYR A 154 11.43 -3.75 9.19
N ASP A 155 12.15 -4.87 9.20
CA ASP A 155 12.86 -5.40 10.36
C ASP A 155 14.34 -4.98 10.38
N ALA A 156 14.83 -4.33 9.31
CA ALA A 156 16.21 -3.85 9.20
C ALA A 156 16.62 -2.88 10.33
N TYR A 157 15.67 -2.16 10.92
CA TYR A 157 15.88 -1.18 11.99
C TYR A 157 15.01 -1.52 13.21
N PRO A 158 15.35 -2.57 13.97
CA PRO A 158 14.56 -3.01 15.12
C PRO A 158 14.48 -1.95 16.23
N GLU A 159 15.46 -1.07 16.34
CA GLU A 159 15.44 0.07 17.25
C GLU A 159 14.36 1.10 16.90
N PHE A 160 13.78 1.06 15.69
CA PHE A 160 12.72 1.95 15.23
C PHE A 160 11.45 1.16 14.88
N ALA A 161 11.23 -0.01 15.49
CA ALA A 161 10.14 -0.92 15.14
C ALA A 161 8.76 -0.24 15.14
N GLU A 162 8.45 0.59 16.14
CA GLU A 162 7.18 1.32 16.23
C GLU A 162 7.03 2.35 15.11
N TYR A 163 8.12 3.00 14.73
CA TYR A 163 8.14 3.92 13.61
C TYR A 163 7.98 3.19 12.27
N MET A 164 8.63 2.03 12.09
CA MET A 164 8.46 1.16 10.92
C MET A 164 7.04 0.61 10.80
N ARG A 165 6.41 0.28 11.93
CA ARG A 165 5.03 -0.20 12.01
C ARG A 165 4.02 0.75 11.39
N LEU A 166 4.20 2.07 11.53
CA LEU A 166 3.37 3.07 10.84
C LEU A 166 3.39 2.88 9.32
N PHE A 167 4.57 2.65 8.72
CA PHE A 167 4.69 2.53 7.26
C PHE A 167 4.05 1.25 6.73
N MET A 168 4.20 0.14 7.44
CA MET A 168 3.48 -1.10 7.13
C MET A 168 1.96 -0.86 7.20
N HIS A 169 1.49 -0.21 8.27
CA HIS A 169 0.07 0.11 8.44
C HIS A 169 -0.46 1.02 7.33
N LEU A 170 0.30 2.03 6.92
CA LEU A 170 -0.03 2.93 5.81
C LEU A 170 -0.13 2.21 4.47
N GLN A 171 0.81 1.29 4.18
CA GLN A 171 0.81 0.53 2.94
C GLN A 171 -0.44 -0.33 2.82
N VAL A 172 -0.81 -1.03 3.89
CA VAL A 172 -2.03 -1.85 3.89
C VAL A 172 -3.30 -0.97 3.85
N SER A 173 -3.28 0.16 4.54
CA SER A 173 -4.39 1.12 4.52
C SER A 173 -4.65 1.71 3.13
N HIS A 174 -3.61 1.93 2.33
CA HIS A 174 -3.73 2.43 0.95
C HIS A 174 -4.66 1.54 0.11
N ASP A 175 -4.48 0.22 0.19
CA ASP A 175 -5.28 -0.74 -0.55
C ASP A 175 -6.73 -0.75 -0.06
N LEU A 176 -6.94 -0.64 1.25
CA LEU A 176 -8.28 -0.45 1.82
C LEU A 176 -8.93 0.87 1.34
N TRP A 177 -8.15 1.92 1.12
CA TRP A 177 -8.66 3.20 0.64
C TRP A 177 -9.24 3.13 -0.76
N HIS A 178 -8.78 2.24 -1.64
CA HIS A 178 -9.44 2.02 -2.94
C HIS A 178 -10.92 1.65 -2.76
N VAL A 179 -11.21 0.76 -1.81
CA VAL A 179 -12.56 0.29 -1.53
C VAL A 179 -13.39 1.38 -0.85
N LEU A 180 -12.82 2.03 0.17
CA LEU A 180 -13.49 3.11 0.90
C LEU A 180 -13.81 4.29 -0.03
N THR A 181 -12.86 4.73 -0.85
CA THR A 181 -13.04 5.87 -1.77
C THR A 181 -13.79 5.50 -3.03
N GLY A 182 -13.76 4.22 -3.45
CA GLY A 182 -14.34 3.75 -4.70
C GLY A 182 -13.47 4.01 -5.94
N TYR A 183 -12.19 4.34 -5.78
CA TYR A 183 -11.21 4.40 -6.86
C TYR A 183 -10.63 3.02 -7.14
N GLY A 184 -10.70 2.54 -8.38
CA GLY A 184 -10.11 1.26 -8.78
C GLY A 184 -8.58 1.30 -8.90
N ARG A 185 -7.99 0.17 -9.31
CA ARG A 185 -6.55 0.04 -9.57
C ARG A 185 -6.14 0.39 -11.00
N ASP A 186 -7.07 0.92 -11.80
CA ASP A 186 -6.72 1.51 -13.08
C ASP A 186 -5.89 2.78 -12.90
N ALA A 187 -5.20 3.22 -13.95
CA ALA A 187 -4.28 4.34 -13.86
C ALA A 187 -4.94 5.63 -13.31
N LEU A 188 -6.19 5.93 -13.69
CA LEU A 188 -6.88 7.12 -13.19
C LEU A 188 -7.34 6.93 -11.74
N GLY A 189 -7.81 5.73 -11.39
CA GLY A 189 -8.18 5.35 -10.03
C GLY A 189 -7.01 5.47 -9.06
N GLU A 190 -5.86 4.88 -9.40
CA GLU A 190 -4.61 5.00 -8.65
C GLU A 190 -4.19 6.46 -8.46
N LEU A 191 -4.27 7.27 -9.53
CA LEU A 191 -3.92 8.68 -9.44
C LEU A 191 -4.85 9.47 -8.50
N CYS A 192 -6.15 9.14 -8.51
CA CYS A 192 -7.11 9.69 -7.55
C CYS A 192 -6.83 9.22 -6.11
N ASN A 193 -6.47 7.94 -5.92
CA ASN A 193 -6.14 7.41 -4.60
C ASN A 193 -4.82 8.00 -4.05
N LEU A 194 -3.86 8.32 -4.91
CA LEU A 194 -2.64 9.06 -4.52
C LEU A 194 -2.93 10.50 -4.10
N VAL A 195 -3.93 11.16 -4.70
CA VAL A 195 -4.42 12.47 -4.22
C VAL A 195 -5.00 12.33 -2.81
N TYR A 196 -5.78 11.29 -2.55
CA TYR A 196 -6.34 10.98 -1.23
C TYR A 196 -5.23 10.68 -0.20
N THR A 197 -4.31 9.80 -0.57
CA THR A 197 -3.13 9.40 0.24
C THR A 197 -2.28 10.60 0.63
N ARG A 198 -2.07 11.53 -0.30
CA ARG A 198 -1.36 12.77 -0.02
C ARG A 198 -2.08 13.59 1.07
N GLN A 199 -3.40 13.63 1.06
CA GLN A 199 -4.17 14.37 2.06
C GLN A 199 -4.10 13.70 3.44
N GLN A 200 -4.10 12.37 3.48
CA GLN A 200 -3.97 11.61 4.74
C GLN A 200 -2.55 11.72 5.33
N THR A 201 -1.51 11.73 4.50
CA THR A 201 -0.09 11.67 4.94
C THR A 201 0.64 13.01 4.95
N HIS A 202 0.15 13.99 4.18
CA HIS A 202 0.82 15.27 3.90
C HIS A 202 2.22 15.15 3.28
N ASN A 203 2.58 13.98 2.75
CA ASN A 203 3.90 13.78 2.14
C ASN A 203 3.98 14.57 0.81
N PRO A 204 4.96 15.47 0.64
CA PRO A 204 5.08 16.30 -0.56
C PRO A 204 5.47 15.50 -1.81
N GLY A 205 6.08 14.32 -1.68
CA GLY A 205 6.51 13.49 -2.81
C GLY A 205 5.34 13.05 -3.69
N PHE A 206 4.17 12.82 -3.11
CA PHE A 206 2.95 12.52 -3.87
C PHE A 206 2.55 13.66 -4.81
N LYS A 207 2.92 14.92 -4.54
CA LYS A 207 2.64 16.02 -5.49
C LYS A 207 3.32 15.79 -6.83
N LEU A 208 4.57 15.33 -6.80
CA LEU A 208 5.36 15.13 -8.01
C LEU A 208 4.79 13.94 -8.80
N ILE A 209 4.53 12.82 -8.13
CA ILE A 209 3.93 11.63 -8.76
C ILE A 209 2.57 11.98 -9.37
N VAL A 210 1.71 12.66 -8.62
CA VAL A 210 0.39 13.07 -9.11
C VAL A 210 0.50 14.01 -10.32
N ALA A 211 1.40 14.99 -10.29
CA ALA A 211 1.57 15.93 -11.40
C ALA A 211 2.01 15.24 -12.69
N ILE A 212 2.90 14.25 -12.58
CA ILE A 212 3.45 13.53 -13.73
C ILE A 212 2.46 12.51 -14.26
N GLY A 213 1.82 11.73 -13.39
CA GLY A 213 0.73 10.84 -13.77
C GLY A 213 -0.41 11.62 -14.44
N PHE A 214 -0.74 12.79 -13.91
CA PHE A 214 -1.73 13.69 -14.51
C PHE A 214 -1.35 14.09 -15.94
N LEU A 215 -0.12 14.56 -16.16
CA LEU A 215 0.36 14.95 -17.48
C LEU A 215 0.35 13.76 -18.45
N ALA A 216 0.86 12.60 -18.03
CA ALA A 216 0.90 11.40 -18.85
C ALA A 216 -0.50 10.95 -19.28
N GLN A 217 -1.46 10.90 -18.35
CA GLN A 217 -2.84 10.53 -18.65
C GLN A 217 -3.53 11.56 -19.56
N LYS A 218 -3.26 12.85 -19.36
CA LYS A 218 -3.82 13.90 -20.21
C LYS A 218 -3.24 13.93 -21.62
N LEU A 219 -1.97 13.57 -21.79
CA LEU A 219 -1.38 13.43 -23.11
C LEU A 219 -1.98 12.25 -23.88
N GLU A 220 -2.25 11.14 -23.20
CA GLU A 220 -2.83 9.94 -23.83
C GLU A 220 -4.35 10.09 -24.10
N GLN A 221 -5.09 10.71 -23.16
CA GLN A 221 -6.55 10.85 -23.22
C GLN A 221 -6.99 12.31 -22.97
N PRO A 222 -6.72 13.25 -23.89
CA PRO A 222 -6.92 14.68 -23.68
C PRO A 222 -8.37 15.07 -23.40
N PHE A 223 -9.32 14.39 -24.03
CA PHE A 223 -10.76 14.68 -23.95
C PHE A 223 -11.45 14.10 -22.71
N GLN A 224 -10.80 13.20 -21.99
CA GLN A 224 -11.37 12.57 -20.79
C GLN A 224 -11.30 13.52 -19.58
N PRO A 225 -12.24 13.46 -18.62
CA PRO A 225 -12.36 14.42 -17.51
C PRO A 225 -11.31 14.23 -16.39
N ILE A 226 -10.08 13.84 -16.71
CA ILE A 226 -8.99 13.55 -15.75
C ILE A 226 -8.78 14.69 -14.74
N GLN A 227 -8.69 15.95 -15.20
CA GLN A 227 -8.55 17.12 -14.32
C GLN A 227 -9.71 17.23 -13.32
N LYS A 228 -10.94 16.98 -13.78
CA LYS A 228 -12.14 17.06 -12.96
C LYS A 228 -12.20 15.90 -11.95
N ALA A 229 -11.77 14.70 -12.35
CA ALA A 229 -11.66 13.54 -11.45
C ALA A 229 -10.66 13.80 -10.32
N LEU A 230 -9.46 14.33 -10.62
CA LEU A 230 -8.48 14.68 -9.58
C LEU A 230 -8.95 15.84 -8.69
N ALA A 231 -9.66 16.82 -9.25
CA ALA A 231 -10.25 17.91 -8.47
C ALA A 231 -11.36 17.40 -7.53
N GLU A 232 -12.18 16.44 -7.97
CA GLU A 232 -13.14 15.73 -7.12
C GLU A 232 -12.45 14.92 -6.03
N ALA A 233 -11.43 14.13 -6.37
CA ALA A 233 -10.64 13.37 -5.40
C ALA A 233 -10.05 14.26 -4.32
N LYS A 234 -9.50 15.42 -4.70
CA LYS A 234 -8.99 16.42 -3.75
C LYS A 234 -10.10 16.97 -2.85
N ARG A 235 -11.27 17.32 -3.39
CA ARG A 235 -12.41 17.81 -2.59
C ARG A 235 -12.89 16.75 -1.61
N ASN A 236 -13.05 15.51 -2.06
CA ASN A 236 -13.46 14.39 -1.21
C ASN A 236 -12.43 14.11 -0.12
N ALA A 237 -11.15 14.11 -0.46
CA ALA A 237 -10.06 13.90 0.51
C ALA A 237 -9.99 15.00 1.58
N LEU A 238 -10.26 16.27 1.21
CA LEU A 238 -10.29 17.39 2.16
C LEU A 238 -11.50 17.34 3.11
N ALA A 239 -12.61 16.74 2.67
CA ALA A 239 -13.82 16.59 3.47
C ALA A 239 -13.82 15.34 4.35
N ALA A 240 -13.04 14.32 3.96
CA ALA A 240 -12.91 13.06 4.68
C ALA A 240 -12.25 13.25 6.04
N GLU A 241 -12.63 12.38 6.98
CA GLU A 241 -11.95 12.22 8.24
C GLU A 241 -10.51 11.73 8.05
N TRP A 242 -9.69 11.86 9.09
CA TRP A 242 -8.33 11.33 9.06
C TRP A 242 -8.35 9.84 9.35
N VAL A 243 -8.56 9.02 8.32
CA VAL A 243 -8.85 7.57 8.41
C VAL A 243 -7.86 6.81 9.30
N LEU A 244 -6.61 7.25 9.37
CA LEU A 244 -5.58 6.61 10.20
C LEU A 244 -5.85 6.70 11.71
N GLU A 245 -6.75 7.55 12.19
CA GLU A 245 -7.15 7.56 13.60
C GLU A 245 -8.29 6.60 13.93
N TYR A 246 -8.92 5.99 12.92
CA TYR A 246 -10.08 5.11 13.09
C TYR A 246 -9.65 3.65 13.19
N ASP A 247 -10.32 2.95 14.10
CA ASP A 247 -10.16 1.52 14.26
C ASP A 247 -10.72 0.76 13.06
N VAL A 248 -9.83 0.18 12.24
CA VAL A 248 -10.25 -0.55 11.03
C VAL A 248 -11.03 -1.81 11.41
N GLU A 249 -10.71 -2.45 12.53
CA GLU A 249 -11.40 -3.65 13.00
C GLU A 249 -12.88 -3.34 13.31
N GLU A 250 -13.17 -2.14 13.83
CA GLU A 250 -14.54 -1.65 14.04
C GLU A 250 -15.25 -1.29 12.73
N LEU A 251 -14.52 -0.85 11.71
CA LEU A 251 -15.08 -0.45 10.42
C LEU A 251 -15.41 -1.64 9.51
N LEU A 252 -14.60 -2.70 9.57
CA LEU A 252 -14.75 -3.90 8.75
C LEU A 252 -16.15 -4.53 8.75
N PRO A 253 -16.83 -4.71 9.90
CA PRO A 253 -18.17 -5.28 9.93
C PRO A 253 -19.28 -4.33 9.47
N LEU A 254 -19.04 -3.03 9.42
CA LEU A 254 -20.07 -2.05 9.05
C LEU A 254 -20.43 -2.18 7.57
N PRO A 255 -21.70 -1.94 7.18
CA PRO A 255 -22.06 -1.72 5.79
C PRO A 255 -21.14 -0.68 5.14
N LEU A 256 -20.68 -0.91 3.91
CA LEU A 256 -19.74 0.00 3.24
C LEU A 256 -20.25 1.45 3.17
N SER A 257 -21.56 1.64 2.99
CA SER A 257 -22.19 2.97 3.00
C SER A 257 -22.08 3.66 4.36
N GLU A 258 -22.22 2.91 5.45
CA GLU A 258 -22.08 3.42 6.82
C GLU A 258 -20.63 3.76 7.15
N ALA A 259 -19.67 2.90 6.78
CA ALA A 259 -18.25 3.19 6.92
C ALA A 259 -17.85 4.47 6.18
N ARG A 260 -18.33 4.65 4.93
CA ARG A 260 -18.13 5.89 4.16
C ARG A 260 -18.76 7.11 4.83
N ALA A 261 -19.97 6.98 5.38
CA ALA A 261 -20.64 8.07 6.08
C ALA A 261 -19.88 8.49 7.34
N ARG A 262 -19.43 7.51 8.16
CA ARG A 262 -18.63 7.75 9.37
C ARG A 262 -17.32 8.47 9.05
N LEU A 263 -16.67 8.11 7.94
CA LEU A 263 -15.41 8.72 7.50
C LEU A 263 -15.59 9.95 6.59
N LYS A 264 -16.83 10.40 6.35
CA LYS A 264 -17.17 11.52 5.44
C LYS A 264 -16.58 11.35 4.02
N ILE A 265 -16.50 10.11 3.54
CA ILE A 265 -15.95 9.81 2.21
C ILE A 265 -17.03 10.01 1.15
N GLY A 266 -16.83 11.03 0.31
CA GLY A 266 -17.70 11.34 -0.81
C GLY A 266 -17.59 10.34 -1.96
N GLU A 267 -18.68 10.14 -2.69
CA GLU A 267 -18.69 9.30 -3.88
C GLU A 267 -17.87 9.90 -5.04
N PRO A 268 -17.03 9.11 -5.74
CA PRO A 268 -16.20 9.60 -6.84
C PRO A 268 -16.95 9.61 -8.17
N LYS A 269 -17.94 10.51 -8.30
CA LYS A 269 -18.88 10.54 -9.43
C LYS A 269 -18.20 10.79 -10.78
N ILE A 270 -17.23 11.69 -10.83
CA ILE A 270 -16.53 12.03 -12.07
C ILE A 270 -15.64 10.88 -12.53
N TYR A 271 -14.92 10.24 -11.60
CA TYR A 271 -14.12 9.05 -11.91
C TYR A 271 -15.01 7.91 -12.42
N LYS A 272 -16.14 7.63 -11.75
CA LYS A 272 -17.10 6.59 -12.16
C LYS A 272 -17.71 6.85 -13.54
N ALA A 273 -17.88 8.12 -13.92
CA ALA A 273 -18.42 8.50 -15.23
C ALA A 273 -17.43 8.30 -16.40
N VAL A 274 -16.14 8.07 -16.13
CA VAL A 274 -15.18 7.73 -17.19
C VAL A 274 -15.46 6.31 -17.69
N PRO A 275 -15.58 6.09 -19.01
CA PRO A 275 -15.88 4.77 -19.56
C PRO A 275 -14.88 3.70 -19.10
N ASP A 276 -15.38 2.50 -18.79
CA ASP A 276 -14.55 1.40 -18.29
C ASP A 276 -13.45 1.00 -19.28
N GLU A 277 -13.72 1.03 -20.59
CA GLU A 277 -12.72 0.76 -21.62
C GLU A 277 -11.54 1.75 -21.55
N ILE A 278 -11.83 3.03 -21.32
CA ILE A 278 -10.81 4.08 -21.18
C ILE A 278 -9.99 3.83 -19.92
N LYS A 279 -10.65 3.61 -18.77
CA LYS A 279 -9.95 3.29 -17.51
C LYS A 279 -9.05 2.07 -17.68
N ARG A 280 -9.55 1.00 -18.32
CA ARG A 280 -8.80 -0.25 -18.54
C ARG A 280 -7.60 -0.13 -19.46
N THR A 281 -7.60 0.81 -20.41
CA THR A 281 -6.54 0.93 -21.43
C THR A 281 -5.56 2.06 -21.14
N LEU A 282 -5.96 3.05 -20.34
CA LEU A 282 -5.15 4.22 -20.02
C LEU A 282 -3.78 3.85 -19.44
N LEU A 283 -2.72 4.35 -20.09
CA LEU A 283 -1.32 4.14 -19.74
C LEU A 283 -0.84 2.69 -19.76
N LYS A 284 -1.66 1.70 -20.15
CA LYS A 284 -1.21 0.33 -20.27
C LYS A 284 -0.12 0.22 -21.36
N PRO A 285 0.91 -0.61 -21.14
CA PRO A 285 1.91 -0.86 -22.15
C PRO A 285 1.24 -1.33 -23.45
N LYS A 286 1.58 -0.73 -24.59
CA LYS A 286 1.16 -1.21 -25.92
C LYS A 286 2.04 -2.40 -26.37
N VAL A 287 2.33 -3.33 -25.48
CA VAL A 287 3.01 -4.60 -25.81
C VAL A 287 1.96 -5.69 -25.90
N ALA A 288 2.25 -6.73 -26.70
CA ALA A 288 1.30 -7.80 -26.99
C ALA A 288 0.86 -8.62 -25.76
N GLU A 289 1.66 -8.61 -24.68
CA GLU A 289 1.34 -9.25 -23.39
C GLU A 289 1.90 -8.44 -22.21
N THR A 290 1.05 -8.12 -21.24
CA THR A 290 1.37 -7.52 -19.94
C THR A 290 1.94 -8.54 -18.95
N GLN A 291 2.61 -8.10 -17.87
CA GLN A 291 3.09 -9.02 -16.83
C GLN A 291 1.98 -9.89 -16.21
N ALA A 292 0.81 -9.31 -15.95
CA ALA A 292 -0.35 -10.06 -15.46
C ALA A 292 -0.83 -11.14 -16.46
N GLU A 293 -0.76 -10.86 -17.77
CA GLU A 293 -1.05 -11.84 -18.81
C GLU A 293 0.02 -12.92 -18.91
N ARG A 294 1.30 -12.57 -18.76
CA ARG A 294 2.42 -13.53 -18.69
C ARG A 294 2.28 -14.45 -17.47
N GLU A 295 1.93 -13.90 -16.31
CA GLU A 295 1.70 -14.68 -15.09
C GLU A 295 0.46 -15.57 -15.20
N ARG A 296 -0.62 -15.07 -15.81
CA ARG A 296 -1.81 -15.86 -16.10
C ARG A 296 -1.49 -17.01 -17.07
N ALA A 297 -0.78 -16.74 -18.16
CA ALA A 297 -0.35 -17.74 -19.12
C ALA A 297 0.60 -18.78 -18.47
N ALA A 298 1.49 -18.35 -17.57
CA ALA A 298 2.35 -19.24 -16.81
C ALA A 298 1.54 -20.14 -15.85
N ARG A 299 0.52 -19.60 -15.16
CA ARG A 299 -0.39 -20.38 -14.30
C ARG A 299 -1.22 -21.39 -15.08
N GLU A 300 -1.79 -20.98 -16.22
CA GLU A 300 -2.56 -21.86 -17.09
C GLU A 300 -1.69 -23.01 -17.65
N ARG A 301 -0.43 -22.71 -18.03
CA ARG A 301 0.55 -23.74 -18.42
C ARG A 301 0.91 -24.69 -17.29
N ALA A 302 1.12 -24.18 -16.07
CA ALA A 302 1.42 -25.00 -14.92
C ALA A 302 0.25 -25.94 -14.54
N ALA A 303 -0.98 -25.46 -14.64
CA ALA A 303 -2.18 -26.27 -14.38
C ALA A 303 -2.35 -27.40 -15.41
N LEU A 304 -2.06 -27.15 -16.69
CA LEU A 304 -2.09 -28.16 -17.76
C LEU A 304 -1.00 -29.22 -17.65
N GLN A 305 0.15 -28.89 -17.04
CA GLN A 305 1.24 -29.84 -16.81
C GLN A 305 1.03 -30.71 -15.56
N ALA A 306 0.11 -30.31 -14.68
CA ALA A 306 -0.22 -31.03 -13.45
C ALA A 306 -1.42 -32.00 -13.61
N SER A 307 -2.11 -32.00 -14.76
CA SER A 307 -3.18 -32.95 -15.12
C SER A 307 -2.65 -34.07 -16.01
#